data_AF-A0AAW2YAH4-F1
#
_entry.id   AF-A0AAW2YAH4-F1
#
_cell.length_a   1.000
_cell.length_b   1.000
_cell.length_c   1.000
_cell.angle_alpha   90.00
_cell.angle_beta   90.00
_cell.angle_gamma   90.00
#
_symmetry.space_group_name_H-M   'P 1'
#
loop_
_entity.id
_entity.type
_entity.pdbx_description
1 polymer ?
#
loop_
_entity_poly.entity_id
_entity_poly.type
_entity_poly.pdbx_seq_one_letter_code
_entity_poly.pdbx_strand_id
1 'polypeptide(L)'
;MEGFEVNSIMLRLRHLREYLEELDREFRRLAVNAQVAGQVQRADLDIVQTTIRNSLVASTALWNALNSKGIAFGDDSRVEGA
;
A
#
# COMPACT_ATOMS: atom_id res chain seq x y z
N MET A 1 -11.17 -18.93 16.05
CA MET A 1 -11.87 -17.93 15.22
C MET A 1 -10.99 -16.70 14.96
N GLU A 2 -10.18 -16.26 15.92
CA GLU A 2 -9.27 -15.10 15.81
C GLU A 2 -8.22 -15.17 14.68
N GLY A 3 -7.66 -16.35 14.38
CA GLY A 3 -6.64 -16.48 13.32
C GLY A 3 -7.13 -16.17 11.89
N PHE A 4 -8.43 -16.36 11.62
CA PHE A 4 -9.02 -16.10 10.30
C PHE A 4 -9.21 -14.59 10.04
N GLU A 5 -9.63 -13.84 11.07
CA GLU A 5 -9.80 -12.39 10.99
C GLU A 5 -8.46 -11.68 10.81
N VAL A 6 -7.44 -12.14 11.54
CA VAL A 6 -6.09 -11.61 11.46
C VAL A 6 -5.48 -11.84 10.06
N ASN A 7 -5.66 -13.02 9.47
CA ASN A 7 -5.23 -13.28 8.08
C ASN A 7 -5.97 -12.39 7.07
N SER A 8 -7.27 -12.14 7.27
CA SER A 8 -8.03 -11.23 6.41
C SER A 8 -7.51 -9.78 6.49
N ILE A 9 -7.14 -9.32 7.68
CA ILE A 9 -6.55 -7.98 7.89
C ILE A 9 -5.18 -7.89 7.20
N MET A 10 -4.32 -8.90 7.35
CA MET A 10 -3.01 -8.92 6.69
C MET A 10 -3.15 -8.91 5.16
N LEU A 11 -4.07 -9.69 4.60
CA LEU A 11 -4.30 -9.71 3.15
C LEU A 11 -4.78 -8.35 2.64
N ARG A 12 -5.74 -7.72 3.35
CA ARG A 12 -6.22 -6.38 3.01
C ARG A 12 -5.11 -5.33 3.12
N LEU A 13 -4.24 -5.46 4.12
CA LEU A 13 -3.12 -4.54 4.31
C LEU A 13 -2.06 -4.69 3.22
N ARG A 14 -1.80 -5.93 2.78
CA ARG A 14 -0.96 -6.20 1.62
C ARG A 14 -1.52 -5.54 0.36
N HIS A 15 -2.79 -5.79 0.04
CA HIS A 15 -3.43 -5.18 -1.12
C HIS A 15 -3.41 -3.66 -1.03
N LEU A 16 -3.70 -3.07 0.14
CA LEU A 16 -3.64 -1.62 0.34
C LEU A 16 -2.26 -1.06 0.00
N ARG A 17 -1.18 -1.73 0.42
CA ARG A 17 0.19 -1.31 0.11
C ARG A 17 0.47 -1.39 -1.39
N GLU A 18 0.10 -2.49 -2.04
CA GLU A 18 0.23 -2.67 -3.48
C GLU A 18 -0.53 -1.57 -4.26
N TYR A 19 -1.77 -1.26 -3.85
CA TYR A 19 -2.56 -0.17 -4.41
C TYR A 19 -1.91 1.21 -4.19
N LEU A 20 -1.34 1.48 -3.02
CA LEU A 20 -0.69 2.77 -2.74
C LEU A 20 0.61 2.94 -3.53
N GLU A 21 1.36 1.86 -3.76
CA GLU A 21 2.56 1.86 -4.60
C GLU A 21 2.21 2.13 -6.07
N GLU A 22 1.17 1.48 -6.58
CA GLU A 22 0.64 1.73 -7.93
C GLU A 22 0.12 3.16 -8.06
N LEU A 23 -0.62 3.65 -7.05
CA LEU A 23 -1.14 5.01 -7.02
C LEU A 23 -0.03 6.06 -7.01
N ASP A 24 1.05 5.91 -6.22
CA ASP A 24 2.18 6.87 -6.27
C ASP A 24 2.87 6.85 -7.64
N ARG A 25 2.98 5.69 -8.28
CA ARG A 25 3.57 5.56 -9.62
C ARG A 25 2.73 6.27 -10.68
N GLU A 26 1.43 5.98 -10.75
CA GLU A 26 0.52 6.60 -11.72
C GLU A 26 0.35 8.10 -11.43
N PHE A 27 0.26 8.50 -10.16
CA PHE A 27 0.19 9.90 -9.78
C PHE A 27 1.43 10.68 -10.25
N ARG A 28 2.65 10.14 -10.08
CA ARG A 28 3.88 10.78 -10.60
C ARG A 28 3.82 10.99 -12.10
N ARG A 29 3.34 10.00 -12.85
CA ARG A 29 3.21 10.09 -14.32
C ARG A 29 2.23 11.19 -14.72
N LEU A 30 1.07 11.25 -14.07
CA LEU A 30 0.05 12.27 -14.34
C LEU A 30 0.47 13.66 -13.88
N ALA A 31 1.11 13.78 -12.71
CA ALA A 31 1.61 15.03 -12.15
C ALA A 31 2.60 15.72 -13.10
N VAL A 32 3.52 14.95 -13.69
CA VAL A 32 4.45 15.48 -14.71
C VAL A 32 3.68 16.03 -15.91
N ASN A 33 2.69 15.29 -16.43
CA ASN A 33 1.88 15.73 -17.57
C ASN A 33 1.08 17.01 -17.25
N ALA A 34 0.41 17.05 -16.09
CA ALA A 34 -0.39 18.19 -15.65
C ALA A 34 0.47 19.44 -15.41
N GLN A 35 1.67 19.27 -14.85
CA GLN A 35 2.62 20.36 -14.63
C GLN A 35 3.14 20.92 -15.98
N VAL A 36 3.51 20.04 -16.92
CA VAL A 36 3.98 20.46 -18.25
C VAL A 36 2.89 21.18 -19.03
N ALA A 37 1.64 20.74 -18.90
CA ALA A 37 0.48 21.41 -19.52
C ALA A 37 0.07 22.72 -18.81
N GLY A 38 0.70 23.08 -17.69
CA GLY A 38 0.36 24.27 -16.90
C GLY A 38 -1.02 24.21 -16.25
N GLN A 39 -1.60 23.01 -16.11
CA GLN A 39 -2.98 22.80 -15.66
C GLN A 39 -3.12 22.83 -14.13
N VAL A 40 -2.05 22.52 -13.39
CA VAL A 40 -2.08 22.38 -11.93
C VAL A 40 -0.80 22.98 -11.33
N GLN A 41 -0.92 23.64 -10.17
CA GLN A 41 0.24 24.15 -9.45
C GLN A 41 1.06 23.00 -8.86
N ARG A 42 2.38 23.11 -8.90
CA ARG A 42 3.28 22.10 -8.31
C ARG A 42 2.98 21.83 -6.83
N ALA A 43 2.62 22.87 -6.07
CA ALA A 43 2.29 22.74 -4.65
C ALA A 43 1.10 21.80 -4.40
N ASP A 44 0.06 21.85 -5.24
CA ASP A 44 -1.10 20.97 -5.11
C ASP A 44 -0.73 19.50 -5.39
N LEU A 45 0.14 19.28 -6.38
CA LEU A 45 0.66 17.96 -6.72
C LEU A 45 1.53 17.39 -5.59
N ASP A 46 2.36 18.23 -4.97
CA ASP A 46 3.22 17.85 -3.84
C ASP A 46 2.39 17.44 -2.61
N ILE A 47 1.26 18.10 -2.35
CA ILE A 47 0.34 17.75 -1.25
C ILE A 47 -0.25 16.35 -1.45
N VAL A 48 -0.76 16.06 -2.64
CA VAL A 48 -1.34 14.75 -2.95
C VAL A 48 -0.27 13.66 -2.88
N GLN A 49 0.90 13.89 -3.48
CA GLN A 49 2.01 12.94 -3.42
C GLN A 49 2.46 12.66 -1.97
N THR A 50 2.56 13.70 -1.15
CA THR A 50 2.89 13.56 0.28
C THR A 50 1.86 12.72 1.01
N THR A 51 0.57 12.90 0.70
CA THR A 51 -0.53 12.13 1.30
C THR A 51 -0.46 10.65 0.95
N ILE A 52 -0.19 10.31 -0.32
CA ILE A 52 -0.01 8.93 -0.78
C ILE A 52 1.19 8.29 -0.07
N ARG A 53 2.34 8.99 -0.04
CA ARG A 53 3.55 8.49 0.62
C ARG A 53 3.37 8.27 2.13
N ASN A 54 2.69 9.19 2.81
CA ASN A 54 2.38 9.04 4.23
C ASN A 54 1.50 7.81 4.50
N SER A 55 0.51 7.56 3.63
CA SER A 55 -0.34 6.38 3.70
C SER A 55 0.47 5.09 3.49
N LEU A 56 1.44 5.09 2.58
CA LEU A 56 2.33 3.95 2.33
C LEU A 56 3.26 3.68 3.52
N VAL A 57 3.81 4.74 4.13
CA VAL A 57 4.64 4.61 5.35
C VAL A 57 3.81 4.06 6.50
N ALA A 58 2.61 4.59 6.75
CA ALA A 58 1.74 4.13 7.82
C ALA A 58 1.31 2.66 7.64
N SER A 59 0.92 2.26 6.43
CA SER A 59 0.53 0.88 6.13
C SER A 59 1.70 -0.09 6.23
N THR A 60 2.92 0.31 5.85
CA THR A 60 4.14 -0.48 6.02
C THR A 60 4.52 -0.63 7.49
N ALA A 61 4.39 0.43 8.28
CA ALA A 61 4.63 0.38 9.72
C ALA A 61 3.64 -0.58 10.41
N LEU A 62 2.35 -0.54 10.04
CA LEU A 62 1.34 -1.46 10.54
C LEU A 62 1.66 -2.91 10.16
N TRP A 63 2.07 -3.16 8.91
CA TRP A 63 2.45 -4.49 8.43
C TRP A 63 3.61 -5.06 9.27
N ASN A 64 4.66 -4.27 9.47
CA ASN A 64 5.81 -4.68 10.27
C ASN A 64 5.43 -4.95 11.73
N ALA A 65 4.55 -4.11 12.31
CA ALA A 65 4.06 -4.31 13.67
C ALA A 65 3.27 -5.62 13.81
N LEU A 66 2.41 -5.95 12.83
CA LEU A 66 1.66 -7.21 12.83
C LEU A 66 2.59 -8.41 12.64
N ASN A 67 3.48 -8.39 11.65
CA ASN A 67 4.47 -9.45 11.43
C ASN A 67 5.35 -9.71 12.66
N SER A 68 5.80 -8.65 13.35
CA SER A 68 6.64 -8.76 14.55
C SER A 68 5.95 -9.45 15.73
N LYS A 69 4.61 -9.50 15.74
CA LYS A 69 3.81 -10.17 16.77
C LYS A 69 3.56 -11.65 16.47
N GLY A 70 4.25 -12.22 15.48
CA GLY A 70 4.05 -13.62 15.08
C GLY A 70 2.76 -13.86 14.30
N ILE A 71 2.12 -12.79 13.82
CA ILE A 71 1.07 -12.87 12.82
C ILE A 71 1.77 -13.12 11.48
N ALA A 72 2.19 -14.36 11.26
CA ALA A 72 2.75 -14.80 10.00
C ALA A 72 1.62 -15.22 9.07
N PHE A 73 1.66 -14.72 7.84
CA PHE A 73 0.92 -15.33 6.75
C PHE A 73 1.31 -16.81 6.71
N GLY A 74 0.33 -17.71 6.87
CA GLY A 74 0.51 -19.08 6.42
C GLY A 74 0.72 -18.99 4.92
N ASP A 75 1.92 -19.32 4.47
CA ASP A 75 2.25 -19.50 3.06
C ASP A 75 1.23 -20.51 2.52
N ASP A 76 0.27 -20.06 1.69
CA ASP A 76 -0.74 -20.91 1.05
C ASP A 76 -0.10 -21.73 -0.09
N SER A 77 1.12 -22.20 0.16
CA SER A 77 1.98 -22.97 -0.74
C SER A 77 1.97 -24.46 -0.36
N ARG A 78 0.97 -24.93 0.40
CA ARG A 78 0.81 -26.34 0.80
C ARG A 78 -0.63 -26.83 0.59
N VAL A 79 -1.07 -26.84 -0.66
CA VAL A 79 -2.09 -27.79 -1.14
C VAL A 79 -1.69 -28.32 -2.51
N GLU A 80 -0.57 -29.03 -2.57
CA GLU A 80 -0.35 -30.09 -3.56
C GLU A 80 0.13 -31.34 -2.82
N GLY A 81 -0.60 -32.45 -3.00
CA GLY A 81 -0.12 -33.79 -2.68
C GLY A 81 -0.80 -34.48 -1.48
N ALA A 82 -1.98 -35.03 -1.70
CA ALA A 82 -2.41 -36.34 -1.16
C ALA A 82 -3.49 -36.92 -2.08
#